data_AF-A0A1F4PPD7-F1
#
_entry.id   AF-A0A1F4PPD7-F1
#
_cell.length_a   1.000
_cell.length_b   1.000
_cell.length_c   1.000
_cell.angle_alpha   90.00
_cell.angle_beta   90.00
_cell.angle_gamma   90.00
#
_symmetry.space_group_name_H-M   'P 1'
#
loop_
_entity.id
_entity.type
_entity.pdbx_description
1 polymer ?
#
loop_
_entity_poly.entity_id
_entity_poly.type
_entity_poly.pdbx_seq_one_letter_code
_entity_poly.pdbx_strand_id
1 'polypeptide(L)'
;MAHSDPSDRGSATGPVSDSESYPTRREGPQARRDEVIYEEVEKIRRATRPRALTILATTFVGVLIVMIGGLASYYYYTVQSQNGSGVKTTGEQWEMIAASTDQLTDSFGDLIKFEDMIAEGGNSFESKLNKTNGQLRDVLYELDGAAGYSLSSSVFNSRLTSFLDDYIAYLREMGRVIEKGRGDLIKEIADIDALKTLSDKMNESYDNLLVADKSKVITETLPRELFAIAGEVEDFAQTYLDEQKTKGEADDAEKTSANDVATKFMQAYMGKDVAGMRLYLTKAAEAEFQPGAIQEETSEIKSYKITNTRKLSDTKIEIDAQMAKETPDGVAVTDKRLFVMLKQSDGKWLIDSYRSV
;
A
#
# COMPACT_ATOMS: atom_id res chain seq x y z
N MET A 1 67.54 19.81 2.50
CA MET A 1 67.57 21.28 2.58
C MET A 1 67.08 21.63 3.97
N ALA A 2 67.99 21.90 4.91
CA ALA A 2 68.62 23.22 5.10
C ALA A 2 67.55 24.21 5.59
N HIS A 3 67.56 24.53 6.89
CA HIS A 3 68.19 25.76 7.42
C HIS A 3 67.26 26.98 7.16
N SER A 4 66.93 27.87 8.09
CA SER A 4 67.29 28.07 9.49
C SER A 4 66.33 29.15 10.04
N ASP A 5 66.22 29.20 11.37
CA ASP A 5 66.13 30.42 12.20
C ASP A 5 67.22 31.46 11.77
N PRO A 6 67.34 32.74 12.23
CA PRO A 6 66.92 33.23 13.54
C PRO A 6 66.64 34.76 13.68
N SER A 7 66.29 35.12 14.92
CA SER A 7 66.74 36.29 15.69
C SER A 7 66.47 37.72 15.22
N ASP A 8 65.94 38.54 16.14
CA ASP A 8 66.73 39.70 16.54
C ASP A 8 66.58 40.06 18.03
N ARG A 9 67.72 40.37 18.65
CA ARG A 9 67.91 40.83 20.02
C ARG A 9 68.17 42.33 19.98
N GLY A 10 67.62 43.07 20.93
CA GLY A 10 67.99 44.47 21.15
C GLY A 10 68.05 44.81 22.64
N SER A 11 69.21 44.58 23.25
CA SER A 11 69.60 45.08 24.58
C SER A 11 70.25 46.46 24.43
N ALA A 12 70.05 47.40 25.36
CA ALA A 12 71.05 48.43 25.72
C ALA A 12 70.64 49.32 26.92
N THR A 13 71.38 49.18 28.03
CA THR A 13 72.06 50.24 28.84
C THR A 13 71.27 51.49 29.26
N GLY A 14 71.17 51.83 30.55
CA GLY A 14 72.26 52.42 31.37
C GLY A 14 71.79 53.74 32.06
N PRO A 15 72.58 54.39 32.95
CA PRO A 15 72.22 54.59 34.37
C PRO A 15 72.27 56.06 34.89
N VAL A 16 72.27 56.25 36.25
CA VAL A 16 72.82 57.40 37.04
C VAL A 16 71.84 58.58 37.23
N SER A 17 71.65 59.33 38.34
CA SER A 17 72.16 59.45 39.73
C SER A 17 71.33 60.50 40.49
N ASP A 18 71.23 60.35 41.81
CA ASP A 18 71.12 61.34 42.92
C ASP A 18 70.69 62.79 42.65
N SER A 19 69.74 63.28 43.45
CA SER A 19 70.05 64.17 44.60
C SER A 19 68.81 64.72 45.30
N GLU A 20 69.01 64.99 46.59
CA GLU A 20 68.05 65.35 47.63
C GLU A 20 67.24 66.62 47.36
N SER A 21 66.01 66.66 47.87
CA SER A 21 65.57 67.73 48.80
C SER A 21 64.09 67.57 49.17
N TYR A 22 63.80 67.27 50.44
CA TYR A 22 62.52 67.63 51.04
C TYR A 22 62.61 69.09 51.51
N PRO A 23 61.53 69.87 51.35
CA PRO A 23 60.70 70.04 52.54
C PRO A 23 59.20 69.97 52.23
N THR A 24 58.51 69.24 53.11
CA THR A 24 57.07 69.24 53.33
C THR A 24 56.45 70.65 53.37
N ARG A 25 55.43 70.90 52.53
CA ARG A 25 54.37 71.85 52.86
C ARG A 25 53.04 71.55 52.15
N ARG A 26 52.14 70.93 52.92
CA ARG A 26 50.67 71.07 52.94
C ARG A 26 49.92 70.88 51.62
N GLU A 27 49.49 69.64 51.36
CA GLU A 27 48.36 69.36 50.47
C GLU A 27 47.05 69.81 51.12
N GLY A 28 46.29 70.63 50.40
CA GLY A 28 44.91 70.98 50.72
C GLY A 28 43.91 69.90 50.28
N PRO A 29 42.68 69.91 50.80
CA PRO A 29 41.76 68.76 50.81
C PRO A 29 41.02 68.47 49.49
N GLN A 30 41.46 69.02 48.35
CA GLN A 30 40.74 68.92 47.08
C GLN A 30 41.45 68.09 46.00
N ALA A 31 42.76 67.85 46.08
CA ALA A 31 43.43 66.87 45.21
C ALA A 31 43.24 65.41 45.68
N ARG A 32 42.88 65.20 46.97
CA ARG A 32 42.56 63.87 47.53
C ARG A 32 41.14 63.37 47.25
N ARG A 33 40.27 64.15 46.60
CA ARG A 33 38.91 63.67 46.27
C ARG A 33 38.81 62.99 44.92
N ASP A 34 39.63 63.38 43.95
CA ASP A 34 39.56 62.76 42.61
C ASP A 34 40.43 61.50 42.49
N GLU A 35 41.50 61.36 43.29
CA GLU A 35 42.30 60.12 43.35
C GLU A 35 41.60 59.00 44.16
N VAL A 36 40.86 59.36 45.22
CA VAL A 36 40.12 58.37 46.04
C VAL A 36 38.95 57.76 45.26
N ILE A 37 38.32 58.49 44.34
CA ILE A 37 37.20 57.96 43.54
C ILE A 37 37.68 56.98 42.47
N TYR A 38 38.86 57.15 41.88
CA TYR A 38 39.39 56.18 40.90
C TYR A 38 40.00 54.93 41.56
N GLU A 39 40.61 55.04 42.75
CA GLU A 39 41.12 53.86 43.47
C GLU A 39 40.01 53.03 44.17
N GLU A 40 38.92 53.66 44.61
CA GLU A 40 37.77 52.95 45.21
C GLU A 40 36.90 52.23 44.17
N VAL A 41 36.75 52.78 42.95
CA VAL A 41 35.99 52.11 41.88
C VAL A 41 36.74 50.88 41.36
N GLU A 42 38.08 50.89 41.32
CA GLU A 42 38.87 49.72 40.91
C GLU A 42 38.98 48.64 42.01
N LYS A 43 38.99 49.04 43.30
CA LYS A 43 38.87 48.09 44.42
C LYS A 43 37.49 47.47 44.53
N ILE A 44 36.40 48.20 44.26
CA ILE A 44 35.04 47.62 44.24
C ILE A 44 34.87 46.65 43.06
N ARG A 45 35.47 46.92 41.90
CA ARG A 45 35.42 46.01 40.73
C ARG A 45 36.28 44.75 40.91
N ARG A 46 37.33 44.77 41.74
CA ARG A 46 38.13 43.57 42.11
C ARG A 46 37.66 42.84 43.39
N ALA A 47 36.85 43.45 44.25
CA ALA A 47 36.39 42.83 45.50
C ALA A 47 34.96 42.21 45.44
N THR A 48 34.19 42.42 44.38
CA THR A 48 32.80 41.89 44.26
C THR A 48 32.59 40.91 43.10
N ARG A 49 33.37 39.83 43.04
CA ARG A 49 32.98 38.57 42.36
C ARG A 49 33.90 37.43 42.81
N PRO A 50 33.49 36.70 43.86
CA PRO A 50 33.12 35.31 43.59
C PRO A 50 31.81 34.85 44.26
N ARG A 51 31.30 35.49 45.32
CA ARG A 51 30.20 34.91 46.11
C ARG A 51 28.83 34.87 45.43
N ALA A 52 28.48 35.83 44.58
CA ALA A 52 27.21 35.79 43.86
C ALA A 52 27.19 34.72 42.76
N LEU A 53 28.31 34.51 42.06
CA LEU A 53 28.46 33.42 41.08
C LEU A 53 28.55 32.06 41.76
N THR A 54 29.19 31.95 42.93
CA THR A 54 29.17 30.69 43.70
C THR A 54 27.77 30.41 44.23
N ILE A 55 27.04 31.37 44.78
CA ILE A 55 25.66 31.14 45.24
C ILE A 55 24.74 30.80 44.06
N LEU A 56 24.77 31.55 42.95
CA LEU A 56 24.01 31.20 41.74
C LEU A 56 24.41 29.84 41.18
N ALA A 57 25.70 29.49 41.17
CA ALA A 57 26.17 28.19 40.71
C ALA A 57 25.76 27.07 41.67
N THR A 58 25.80 27.26 42.99
CA THR A 58 25.35 26.26 43.98
C THR A 58 23.84 26.09 43.94
N THR A 59 23.06 27.17 43.75
CA THR A 59 21.60 27.07 43.55
C THR A 59 21.28 26.44 42.19
N PHE A 60 22.03 26.75 41.13
CA PHE A 60 21.85 26.16 39.81
C PHE A 60 22.25 24.67 39.79
N VAL A 61 23.33 24.30 40.49
CA VAL A 61 23.74 22.90 40.74
C VAL A 61 22.74 22.21 41.65
N GLY A 62 22.18 22.87 42.65
CA GLY A 62 21.11 22.33 43.50
C GLY A 62 19.82 22.09 42.72
N VAL A 63 19.43 23.02 41.86
CA VAL A 63 18.30 22.85 40.92
C VAL A 63 18.60 21.78 39.87
N LEU A 64 19.83 21.70 39.36
CA LEU A 64 20.27 20.61 38.48
C LEU A 64 20.27 19.27 39.20
N ILE A 65 20.65 19.17 40.47
CA ILE A 65 20.61 17.93 41.26
C ILE A 65 19.16 17.56 41.59
N VAL A 66 18.26 18.53 41.82
CA VAL A 66 16.82 18.27 41.98
C VAL A 66 16.15 17.96 40.64
N MET A 67 16.59 18.53 39.52
CA MET A 67 16.11 18.18 38.18
C MET A 67 16.67 16.84 37.70
N ILE A 68 17.94 16.53 37.97
CA ILE A 68 18.58 15.25 37.66
C ILE A 68 18.08 14.19 38.64
N GLY A 69 17.85 14.52 39.90
CA GLY A 69 17.24 13.64 40.90
C GLY A 69 15.75 13.46 40.68
N GLY A 70 15.06 14.47 40.15
CA GLY A 70 13.67 14.42 39.70
C GLY A 70 13.52 13.69 38.37
N LEU A 71 14.46 13.85 37.45
CA LEU A 71 14.58 13.06 36.22
C LEU A 71 15.02 11.64 36.53
N ALA A 72 15.90 11.40 37.50
CA ALA A 72 16.33 10.07 37.91
C ALA A 72 15.28 9.40 38.78
N SER A 73 14.49 10.13 39.59
CA SER A 73 13.31 9.59 40.29
C SER A 73 12.17 9.36 39.32
N TYR A 74 11.98 10.22 38.32
CA TYR A 74 11.05 9.98 37.21
C TYR A 74 11.52 8.77 36.39
N TYR A 75 12.80 8.67 36.04
CA TYR A 75 13.40 7.55 35.31
C TYR A 75 13.38 6.28 36.16
N TYR A 76 13.60 6.35 37.47
CA TYR A 76 13.54 5.20 38.38
C TYR A 76 12.09 4.78 38.66
N TYR A 77 11.14 5.72 38.71
CA TYR A 77 9.71 5.44 38.82
C TYR A 77 9.14 4.93 37.49
N THR A 78 9.60 5.43 36.34
CA THR A 78 9.26 4.88 35.01
C THR A 78 9.97 3.55 34.76
N VAL A 79 11.19 3.32 35.23
CA VAL A 79 11.90 2.04 35.12
C VAL A 79 11.38 1.01 36.14
N GLN A 80 10.91 1.42 37.33
CA GLN A 80 10.17 0.54 38.24
C GLN A 80 8.75 0.25 37.73
N SER A 81 8.06 1.22 37.11
CA SER A 81 6.76 0.95 36.46
C SER A 81 6.90 0.13 35.17
N GLN A 82 8.03 0.24 34.46
CA GLN A 82 8.42 -0.62 33.33
C GLN A 82 8.75 -2.06 33.75
N ASN A 83 9.09 -2.30 35.03
CA ASN A 83 9.25 -3.64 35.59
C ASN A 83 7.95 -4.22 36.16
N GLY A 84 6.81 -3.55 36.00
CA GLY A 84 5.51 -4.15 36.22
C GLY A 84 5.23 -5.26 35.20
N SER A 85 4.64 -6.37 35.62
CA SER A 85 4.30 -7.50 34.75
C SER A 85 3.53 -7.07 33.49
N GLY A 86 2.65 -6.06 33.60
CA GLY A 86 1.84 -5.57 32.48
C GLY A 86 2.63 -4.93 31.32
N VAL A 87 3.70 -4.16 31.58
CA VAL A 87 4.48 -3.52 30.50
C VAL A 87 5.28 -4.54 29.70
N LYS A 88 5.80 -5.57 30.38
CA LYS A 88 6.49 -6.69 29.72
C LYS A 88 5.51 -7.49 28.85
N THR A 89 4.33 -7.81 29.36
CA THR A 89 3.30 -8.53 28.60
C THR A 89 2.84 -7.74 27.37
N THR A 90 2.59 -6.43 27.48
CA THR A 90 2.20 -5.61 26.33
C THR A 90 3.33 -5.45 25.31
N GLY A 91 4.60 -5.40 25.75
CA GLY A 91 5.75 -5.40 24.85
C GLY A 91 5.90 -6.72 24.08
N GLU A 92 5.78 -7.87 24.75
CA GLU A 92 5.82 -9.20 24.12
C GLU A 92 4.67 -9.38 23.10
N GLN A 93 3.48 -8.89 23.42
CA GLN A 93 2.34 -8.86 22.50
C GLN A 93 2.61 -7.97 21.28
N TRP A 94 3.24 -6.81 21.48
CA TRP A 94 3.63 -5.91 20.39
C TRP A 94 4.65 -6.56 19.44
N GLU A 95 5.67 -7.22 19.97
CA GLU A 95 6.66 -7.96 19.17
C GLU A 95 5.99 -9.07 18.34
N MET A 96 4.98 -9.75 18.89
CA MET A 96 4.19 -10.74 18.13
C MET A 96 3.39 -10.09 16.98
N ILE A 97 2.81 -8.91 17.21
CA ILE A 97 2.10 -8.13 16.18
C ILE A 97 3.06 -7.72 15.06
N ALA A 98 4.25 -7.20 15.40
CA ALA A 98 5.26 -6.81 14.42
C ALA A 98 5.70 -8.01 13.58
N ALA A 99 6.08 -9.12 14.20
CA ALA A 99 6.54 -10.31 13.50
C ALA A 99 5.45 -10.96 12.62
N SER A 100 4.18 -10.93 13.03
CA SER A 100 3.07 -11.43 12.19
C SER A 100 2.79 -10.50 11.01
N THR A 101 2.92 -9.19 11.22
CA THR A 101 2.79 -8.19 10.17
C THR A 101 3.91 -8.31 9.14
N ASP A 102 5.16 -8.53 9.56
CA ASP A 102 6.28 -8.80 8.65
C ASP A 102 6.01 -10.02 7.77
N GLN A 103 5.52 -11.12 8.35
CA GLN A 103 5.16 -12.32 7.58
C GLN A 103 4.05 -12.05 6.55
N LEU A 104 3.11 -11.17 6.89
CA LEU A 104 2.02 -10.76 6.00
C LEU A 104 2.55 -9.88 4.86
N THR A 105 3.37 -8.86 5.17
CA THR A 105 3.94 -7.96 4.15
C THR A 105 4.90 -8.67 3.23
N ASP A 106 5.76 -9.56 3.75
CA ASP A 106 6.63 -10.40 2.91
C ASP A 106 5.80 -11.25 1.95
N SER A 107 4.72 -11.85 2.45
CA SER A 107 3.83 -12.64 1.59
C SER A 107 3.11 -11.82 0.54
N PHE A 108 2.82 -10.56 0.85
CA PHE A 108 2.20 -9.65 -0.10
C PHE A 108 3.21 -9.22 -1.17
N GLY A 109 4.46 -8.95 -0.77
CA GLY A 109 5.55 -8.61 -1.67
C GLY A 109 5.94 -9.73 -2.65
N ASP A 110 5.60 -10.98 -2.34
CA ASP A 110 5.75 -12.13 -3.24
C ASP A 110 4.65 -12.19 -4.34
N LEU A 111 3.57 -11.40 -4.23
CA LEU A 111 2.48 -11.39 -5.20
C LEU A 111 2.86 -10.57 -6.44
N ILE A 112 2.55 -11.10 -7.62
CA ILE A 112 2.82 -10.41 -8.89
C ILE A 112 1.54 -9.86 -9.50
N LYS A 113 0.40 -10.51 -9.24
CA LYS A 113 -0.90 -10.18 -9.83
C LYS A 113 -2.05 -10.53 -8.89
N PHE A 114 -3.24 -10.03 -9.23
CA PHE A 114 -4.45 -10.22 -8.44
C PHE A 114 -4.80 -11.70 -8.20
N GLU A 115 -4.56 -12.58 -9.19
CA GLU A 115 -4.80 -14.02 -9.07
C GLU A 115 -3.95 -14.69 -8.00
N ASP A 116 -2.73 -14.19 -7.76
CA ASP A 116 -1.84 -14.74 -6.74
C ASP A 116 -2.41 -14.46 -5.33
N MET A 117 -3.07 -13.31 -5.17
CA MET A 117 -3.73 -12.91 -3.92
C MET A 117 -4.91 -13.83 -3.58
N ILE A 118 -5.66 -14.27 -4.59
CA ILE A 118 -6.85 -15.13 -4.42
C ILE A 118 -6.55 -16.62 -4.49
N ALA A 119 -5.30 -17.01 -4.73
CA ALA A 119 -4.88 -18.40 -4.80
C ALA A 119 -5.19 -19.16 -3.49
N GLU A 120 -5.63 -20.41 -3.62
CA GLU A 120 -5.91 -21.29 -2.47
C GLU A 120 -4.66 -22.09 -2.06
N GLY A 121 -4.50 -22.34 -0.77
CA GLY A 121 -3.45 -23.22 -0.24
C GLY A 121 -3.00 -22.87 1.17
N GLY A 122 -2.33 -23.82 1.84
CA GLY A 122 -1.84 -23.62 3.22
C GLY A 122 -0.76 -22.55 3.37
N ASN A 123 -0.09 -22.17 2.27
CA ASN A 123 0.91 -21.10 2.23
C ASN A 123 0.41 -19.86 1.47
N SER A 124 -0.89 -19.74 1.18
CA SER A 124 -1.43 -18.60 0.44
C SER A 124 -1.37 -17.31 1.25
N PHE A 125 -1.47 -16.18 0.56
CA PHE A 125 -1.60 -14.87 1.19
C PHE A 125 -2.80 -14.83 2.15
N GLU A 126 -3.96 -15.34 1.73
CA GLU A 126 -5.16 -15.44 2.56
C GLU A 126 -4.91 -16.23 3.85
N SER A 127 -4.15 -17.33 3.80
CA SER A 127 -3.83 -18.12 4.99
C SER A 127 -3.04 -17.29 6.02
N LYS A 128 -2.03 -16.54 5.56
CA LYS A 128 -1.23 -15.65 6.42
C LYS A 128 -2.05 -14.44 6.91
N LEU A 129 -2.94 -13.90 6.09
CA LEU A 129 -3.89 -12.85 6.49
C LEU A 129 -4.81 -13.33 7.62
N ASN A 130 -5.39 -14.52 7.47
CA ASN A 130 -6.27 -15.10 8.49
C ASN A 130 -5.52 -15.42 9.79
N LYS A 131 -4.28 -15.94 9.68
CA LYS A 131 -3.40 -16.15 10.83
C LYS A 131 -3.11 -14.84 11.58
N THR A 132 -2.73 -13.80 10.84
CA THR A 132 -2.45 -12.47 11.40
C THR A 132 -3.69 -11.90 12.09
N ASN A 133 -4.86 -11.94 11.43
CA ASN A 133 -6.14 -11.51 12.01
C ASN A 133 -6.48 -12.27 13.31
N GLY A 134 -6.23 -13.58 13.35
CA GLY A 134 -6.37 -14.39 14.57
C GLY A 134 -5.47 -13.90 15.69
N GLN A 135 -4.18 -13.70 15.41
CA GLN A 135 -3.20 -13.23 16.39
C GLN A 135 -3.55 -11.83 16.94
N LEU A 136 -3.99 -10.90 16.08
CA LEU A 136 -4.43 -9.57 16.53
C LEU A 136 -5.63 -9.65 17.48
N ARG A 137 -6.59 -10.54 17.20
CA ARG A 137 -7.76 -10.75 18.09
C ARG A 137 -7.35 -11.37 19.40
N ASP A 138 -6.45 -12.35 19.39
CA ASP A 138 -5.96 -12.97 20.62
C ASP A 138 -5.26 -11.93 21.51
N VAL A 139 -4.41 -11.08 20.93
CA VAL A 139 -3.79 -9.96 21.66
C VAL A 139 -4.85 -8.99 22.21
N LEU A 140 -5.85 -8.63 21.41
CA LEU A 140 -6.95 -7.76 21.85
C LEU A 140 -7.70 -8.36 23.04
N TYR A 141 -8.03 -9.66 22.99
CA TYR A 141 -8.68 -10.38 24.09
C TYR A 141 -7.82 -10.43 25.36
N GLU A 142 -6.51 -10.63 25.21
CA GLU A 142 -5.58 -10.64 26.35
C GLU A 142 -5.44 -9.24 26.99
N LEU A 143 -5.41 -8.17 26.18
CA LEU A 143 -5.40 -6.78 26.65
C LEU A 143 -6.69 -6.44 27.43
N ASP A 144 -7.84 -6.88 26.93
CA ASP A 144 -9.14 -6.72 27.61
C ASP A 144 -9.22 -7.55 28.91
N GLY A 145 -8.69 -8.77 28.91
CA GLY A 145 -8.61 -9.63 30.10
C GLY A 145 -7.69 -9.07 31.19
N ALA A 146 -6.58 -8.43 30.79
CA ALA A 146 -5.65 -7.77 31.69
C ALA A 146 -6.22 -6.46 32.29
N ALA A 147 -7.18 -5.81 31.63
CA ALA A 147 -7.83 -4.60 32.12
C ALA A 147 -8.61 -4.80 33.44
N GLY A 148 -8.93 -6.05 33.81
CA GLY A 148 -9.54 -6.42 35.10
C GLY A 148 -8.61 -6.32 36.32
N TYR A 149 -7.29 -6.29 36.12
CA TYR A 149 -6.28 -6.22 37.18
C TYR A 149 -5.27 -5.10 36.90
N SER A 150 -5.73 -3.85 37.08
CA SER A 150 -4.90 -2.64 37.11
C SER A 150 -4.19 -2.29 35.79
N LEU A 151 -4.87 -1.53 34.91
CA LEU A 151 -4.32 -0.54 33.95
C LEU A 151 -5.36 -0.09 32.89
N SER A 152 -6.64 -0.04 33.22
CA SER A 152 -7.71 0.54 32.37
C SER A 152 -7.58 2.06 32.15
N SER A 153 -6.41 2.67 32.33
CA SER A 153 -6.26 4.14 32.38
C SER A 153 -4.95 4.70 31.81
N SER A 154 -4.19 3.95 31.02
CA SER A 154 -3.09 4.54 30.24
C SER A 154 -3.60 4.94 28.85
N VAL A 155 -3.32 6.18 28.42
CA VAL A 155 -3.65 6.67 27.07
C VAL A 155 -3.08 5.74 26.00
N PHE A 156 -1.93 5.12 26.26
CA PHE A 156 -1.30 4.14 25.38
C PHE A 156 -2.19 2.91 25.11
N ASN A 157 -2.70 2.24 26.16
CA ASN A 157 -3.54 1.04 25.99
C ASN A 157 -4.79 1.34 25.18
N SER A 158 -5.43 2.49 25.44
CA SER A 158 -6.60 2.92 24.65
C SER A 158 -6.27 3.15 23.17
N ARG A 159 -5.09 3.69 22.85
CA ARG A 159 -4.64 3.85 21.45
C ARG A 159 -4.24 2.53 20.82
N LEU A 160 -3.64 1.62 21.59
CA LEU A 160 -3.28 0.28 21.12
C LEU A 160 -4.54 -0.51 20.75
N THR A 161 -5.55 -0.56 21.63
CA THR A 161 -6.85 -1.18 21.34
C THR A 161 -7.48 -0.59 20.07
N SER A 162 -7.52 0.75 19.95
CA SER A 162 -8.07 1.41 18.76
C SER A 162 -7.31 1.03 17.47
N PHE A 163 -5.99 0.99 17.52
CA PHE A 163 -5.17 0.57 16.38
C PHE A 163 -5.45 -0.89 15.99
N LEU A 164 -5.50 -1.79 16.97
CA LEU A 164 -5.78 -3.21 16.72
C LEU A 164 -7.17 -3.43 16.13
N ASP A 165 -8.18 -2.69 16.60
CA ASP A 165 -9.54 -2.74 16.04
C ASP A 165 -9.57 -2.30 14.56
N ASP A 166 -8.91 -1.19 14.23
CA ASP A 166 -8.81 -0.70 12.85
C ASP A 166 -8.02 -1.67 11.96
N TYR A 167 -6.92 -2.24 12.47
CA TYR A 167 -6.12 -3.21 11.74
C TYR A 167 -6.90 -4.51 11.49
N ILE A 168 -7.62 -5.03 12.50
CA ILE A 168 -8.51 -6.20 12.34
C ILE A 168 -9.60 -5.92 11.29
N ALA A 169 -10.17 -4.71 11.29
CA ALA A 169 -11.18 -4.30 10.31
C ALA A 169 -10.59 -4.25 8.89
N TYR A 170 -9.40 -3.67 8.74
CA TYR A 170 -8.64 -3.65 7.49
C TYR A 170 -8.37 -5.06 6.95
N LEU A 171 -7.81 -5.96 7.78
CA LEU A 171 -7.55 -7.35 7.38
C LEU A 171 -8.82 -8.10 7.00
N ARG A 172 -9.93 -7.85 7.70
CA ARG A 172 -11.22 -8.45 7.37
C ARG A 172 -11.73 -8.00 6.01
N GLU A 173 -11.59 -6.71 5.69
CA GLU A 173 -12.01 -6.20 4.39
C GLU A 173 -11.11 -6.75 3.27
N MET A 174 -9.81 -6.89 3.50
CA MET A 174 -8.92 -7.55 2.55
C MET A 174 -9.31 -9.02 2.31
N GLY A 175 -9.74 -9.74 3.35
CA GLY A 175 -10.36 -11.06 3.20
C GLY A 175 -11.62 -11.05 2.33
N ARG A 176 -12.50 -10.03 2.47
CA ARG A 176 -13.67 -9.87 1.60
C ARG A 176 -13.30 -9.56 0.15
N VAL A 177 -12.24 -8.79 -0.10
CA VAL A 177 -11.74 -8.54 -1.46
C VAL A 177 -11.29 -9.87 -2.08
N ILE A 178 -10.60 -10.73 -1.34
CA ILE A 178 -10.21 -12.07 -1.79
C ILE A 178 -11.45 -12.91 -2.13
N GLU A 179 -12.46 -12.94 -1.25
CA GLU A 179 -13.71 -13.67 -1.49
C GLU A 179 -14.46 -13.16 -2.73
N LYS A 180 -14.56 -11.83 -2.90
CA LYS A 180 -15.17 -11.23 -4.09
C LYS A 180 -14.38 -11.59 -5.36
N GLY A 181 -13.05 -11.55 -5.29
CA GLY A 181 -12.17 -11.91 -6.39
C GLY A 181 -12.37 -13.35 -6.85
N ARG A 182 -12.43 -14.31 -5.92
CA ARG A 182 -12.74 -15.72 -6.24
C ARG A 182 -14.11 -15.93 -6.86
N GLY A 183 -15.07 -15.09 -6.48
CA GLY A 183 -16.44 -15.15 -7.00
C GLY A 183 -16.66 -14.40 -8.32
N ASP A 184 -15.62 -13.84 -8.94
CA ASP A 184 -15.73 -12.91 -10.07
C ASP A 184 -16.71 -11.75 -9.80
N LEU A 185 -16.76 -11.29 -8.55
CA LEU A 185 -17.67 -10.25 -8.08
C LEU A 185 -17.05 -8.85 -8.09
N ILE A 186 -15.74 -8.74 -8.33
CA ILE A 186 -15.06 -7.45 -8.54
C ILE A 186 -15.32 -7.02 -9.98
N LYS A 187 -16.14 -5.97 -10.14
CA LYS A 187 -16.55 -5.44 -11.44
C LYS A 187 -16.04 -4.04 -11.68
N GLU A 188 -15.71 -3.33 -10.61
CA GLU A 188 -15.19 -1.97 -10.64
C GLU A 188 -14.29 -1.73 -9.42
N ILE A 189 -13.41 -0.73 -9.51
CA ILE A 189 -12.52 -0.34 -8.38
C ILE A 189 -13.32 0.08 -7.14
N ALA A 190 -14.53 0.62 -7.32
CA ALA A 190 -15.39 0.96 -6.19
C ALA A 190 -15.72 -0.26 -5.28
N ASP A 191 -15.60 -1.50 -5.80
CA ASP A 191 -15.79 -2.72 -5.01
C ASP A 191 -14.73 -2.92 -3.92
N ILE A 192 -13.61 -2.19 -4.00
CA ILE A 192 -12.47 -2.27 -3.05
C ILE A 192 -12.20 -0.96 -2.29
N ASP A 193 -12.97 0.12 -2.52
CA ASP A 193 -12.77 1.44 -1.87
C ASP A 193 -12.78 1.37 -0.33
N ALA A 194 -13.55 0.44 0.23
CA ALA A 194 -13.61 0.20 1.67
C ALA A 194 -12.25 -0.20 2.25
N LEU A 195 -11.44 -0.93 1.49
CA LEU A 195 -10.09 -1.36 1.89
C LEU A 195 -9.18 -0.14 2.11
N LYS A 196 -9.20 0.82 1.18
CA LYS A 196 -8.42 2.05 1.25
C LYS A 196 -8.85 2.92 2.42
N THR A 197 -10.16 3.07 2.61
CA THR A 197 -10.72 3.81 3.74
C THR A 197 -10.29 3.22 5.09
N LEU A 198 -10.26 1.90 5.20
CA LEU A 198 -9.82 1.21 6.41
C LEU A 198 -8.30 1.28 6.59
N SER A 199 -7.53 1.24 5.50
CA SER A 199 -6.09 1.47 5.52
C SER A 199 -5.76 2.86 6.06
N ASP A 200 -6.43 3.90 5.58
CA ASP A 200 -6.20 5.28 6.05
C ASP A 200 -6.51 5.44 7.54
N LYS A 201 -7.60 4.81 8.02
CA LYS A 201 -7.96 4.80 9.44
C LYS A 201 -6.92 4.05 10.29
N MET A 202 -6.46 2.90 9.82
CA MET A 202 -5.42 2.12 10.49
C MET A 202 -4.10 2.91 10.56
N ASN A 203 -3.74 3.63 9.50
CA ASN A 203 -2.56 4.50 9.48
C ASN A 203 -2.69 5.60 10.53
N GLU A 204 -3.84 6.27 10.58
CA GLU A 204 -4.10 7.32 11.57
C GLU A 204 -4.07 6.78 13.01
N SER A 205 -4.65 5.61 13.27
CA SER A 205 -4.62 5.02 14.61
C SER A 205 -3.23 4.52 15.00
N TYR A 206 -2.42 4.06 14.06
CA TYR A 206 -1.01 3.74 14.27
C TYR A 206 -0.18 4.98 14.64
N ASP A 207 -0.31 6.07 13.88
CA ASP A 207 0.37 7.33 14.19
C ASP A 207 -0.01 7.86 15.59
N ASN A 208 -1.31 7.80 15.92
CA ASN A 208 -1.80 8.16 17.25
C ASN A 208 -1.24 7.28 18.37
N LEU A 209 -1.06 5.97 18.10
CA LEU A 209 -0.42 5.03 19.02
C LEU A 209 1.06 5.39 19.23
N LEU A 210 1.82 5.65 18.16
CA LEU A 210 3.21 6.06 18.24
C LEU A 210 3.40 7.34 19.06
N VAL A 211 2.51 8.32 18.90
CA VAL A 211 2.51 9.56 19.70
C VAL A 211 2.21 9.29 21.18
N ALA A 212 1.35 8.30 21.47
CA ALA A 212 0.98 7.94 22.83
C ALA A 212 2.05 7.10 23.56
N ASP A 213 3.04 6.55 22.85
CA ASP A 213 4.09 5.71 23.42
C ASP A 213 5.18 6.51 24.18
N LYS A 214 4.80 7.05 25.33
CA LYS A 214 5.72 7.74 26.25
C LYS A 214 6.63 6.78 27.00
N SER A 215 6.20 5.54 27.17
CA SER A 215 6.89 4.53 27.99
C SER A 215 7.88 3.67 27.19
N LYS A 216 7.94 3.85 25.86
CA LYS A 216 8.78 3.07 24.94
C LYS A 216 8.43 1.58 24.95
N VAL A 217 7.14 1.30 24.95
CA VAL A 217 6.59 -0.07 24.83
C VAL A 217 6.77 -0.59 23.41
N ILE A 218 6.68 0.30 22.41
CA ILE A 218 6.91 -0.05 21.01
C ILE A 218 8.42 -0.09 20.77
N THR A 219 8.95 -1.30 20.78
CA THR A 219 10.37 -1.59 20.54
C THR A 219 10.70 -1.75 19.06
N GLU A 220 9.70 -2.11 18.25
CA GLU A 220 9.80 -2.36 16.82
C GLU A 220 8.68 -1.63 16.06
N THR A 221 9.00 -0.96 14.97
CA THR A 221 7.98 -0.32 14.12
C THR A 221 7.42 -1.30 13.11
N LEU A 222 6.15 -1.15 12.75
CA LEU A 222 5.56 -1.97 11.69
C LEU A 222 6.25 -1.69 10.34
N PRO A 223 6.35 -2.69 9.46
CA PRO A 223 6.91 -2.54 8.12
C PRO A 223 6.14 -1.48 7.34
N ARG A 224 6.86 -0.66 6.57
CA ARG A 224 6.24 0.44 5.80
C ARG A 224 5.33 -0.09 4.70
N GLU A 225 5.67 -1.26 4.20
CA GLU A 225 4.99 -2.02 3.16
C GLU A 225 3.54 -2.29 3.55
N LEU A 226 3.24 -2.51 4.84
CA LEU A 226 1.87 -2.69 5.34
C LEU A 226 0.94 -1.56 4.89
N PHE A 227 1.44 -0.33 4.93
CA PHE A 227 0.66 0.87 4.65
C PHE A 227 0.50 1.14 3.15
N ALA A 228 1.22 0.42 2.30
CA ALA A 228 1.13 0.49 0.84
C ALA A 228 0.22 -0.60 0.23
N ILE A 229 -0.01 -1.71 0.96
CA ILE A 229 -0.78 -2.86 0.47
C ILE A 229 -2.12 -2.45 -0.16
N ALA A 230 -2.89 -1.55 0.47
CA ALA A 230 -4.19 -1.15 -0.06
C ALA A 230 -4.10 -0.50 -1.45
N GLY A 231 -3.05 0.29 -1.71
CA GLY A 231 -2.80 0.88 -3.03
C GLY A 231 -2.35 -0.15 -4.05
N GLU A 232 -1.48 -1.08 -3.65
CA GLU A 232 -1.01 -2.15 -4.54
C GLU A 232 -2.15 -3.13 -4.90
N VAL A 233 -3.08 -3.40 -3.99
CA VAL A 233 -4.32 -4.16 -4.28
C VAL A 233 -5.19 -3.43 -5.29
N GLU A 234 -5.26 -2.09 -5.23
CA GLU A 234 -5.98 -1.27 -6.21
C GLU A 234 -5.36 -1.41 -7.60
N ASP A 235 -4.04 -1.34 -7.70
CA ASP A 235 -3.30 -1.52 -8.96
C ASP A 235 -3.48 -2.94 -9.54
N PHE A 236 -3.42 -3.97 -8.68
CA PHE A 236 -3.71 -5.36 -9.09
C PHE A 236 -5.15 -5.51 -9.59
N ALA A 237 -6.13 -4.96 -8.88
CA ALA A 237 -7.53 -5.03 -9.27
C ALA A 237 -7.80 -4.28 -10.58
N GLN A 238 -7.17 -3.13 -10.79
CA GLN A 238 -7.29 -2.36 -12.04
C GLN A 238 -6.75 -3.16 -13.22
N THR A 239 -5.56 -3.75 -13.06
CA THR A 239 -4.95 -4.62 -14.07
C THR A 239 -5.86 -5.80 -14.41
N TYR A 240 -6.41 -6.46 -13.39
CA TYR A 240 -7.35 -7.56 -13.56
C TYR A 240 -8.61 -7.17 -14.36
N LEU A 241 -9.21 -6.02 -14.03
CA LEU A 241 -10.40 -5.51 -14.73
C LEU A 241 -10.10 -5.15 -16.20
N ASP A 242 -8.94 -4.54 -16.47
CA ASP A 242 -8.52 -4.19 -17.82
C ASP A 242 -8.26 -5.43 -18.68
N GLU A 243 -7.65 -6.48 -18.10
CA GLU A 243 -7.46 -7.77 -18.76
C GLU A 243 -8.80 -8.45 -19.09
N GLN A 244 -9.73 -8.47 -18.15
CA GLN A 244 -11.08 -9.03 -18.36
C GLN A 244 -11.83 -8.28 -19.46
N LYS A 245 -11.75 -6.95 -19.47
CA LYS A 245 -12.35 -6.12 -20.52
C LYS A 245 -11.74 -6.42 -21.88
N THR A 246 -10.41 -6.47 -21.97
CA THR A 246 -9.68 -6.77 -23.21
C THR A 246 -10.05 -8.15 -23.75
N LYS A 247 -10.16 -9.14 -22.86
CA LYS A 247 -10.60 -10.50 -23.21
C LYS A 247 -12.05 -10.51 -23.72
N GLY A 248 -12.94 -9.76 -23.10
CA GLY A 248 -14.33 -9.59 -23.56
C GLY A 248 -14.41 -8.96 -24.95
N GLU A 249 -13.64 -7.90 -25.20
CA GLU A 249 -13.56 -7.25 -26.52
C GLU A 249 -13.01 -8.21 -27.60
N ALA A 250 -11.99 -9.00 -27.27
CA ALA A 250 -11.43 -10.01 -28.16
C ALA A 250 -12.45 -11.12 -28.49
N ASP A 251 -13.18 -11.62 -27.48
CA ASP A 251 -14.22 -12.62 -27.68
C ASP A 251 -15.36 -12.09 -28.56
N ASP A 252 -15.77 -10.84 -28.39
CA ASP A 252 -16.80 -10.22 -29.22
C ASP A 252 -16.32 -9.96 -30.66
N ALA A 253 -15.04 -9.63 -30.85
CA ALA A 253 -14.44 -9.56 -32.19
C ALA A 253 -14.44 -10.93 -32.88
N GLU A 254 -14.12 -12.01 -32.16
CA GLU A 254 -14.18 -13.37 -32.70
C GLU A 254 -15.61 -13.80 -33.06
N LYS A 255 -16.58 -13.54 -32.18
CA LYS A 255 -18.01 -13.78 -32.49
C LYS A 255 -18.47 -12.99 -33.71
N THR A 256 -18.04 -11.73 -33.85
CA THR A 256 -18.37 -10.89 -35.01
C THR A 256 -17.77 -11.46 -36.29
N SER A 257 -16.52 -11.92 -36.26
CA SER A 257 -15.88 -12.59 -37.40
C SER A 257 -16.61 -13.87 -37.79
N ALA A 258 -16.99 -14.72 -36.83
CA ALA A 258 -17.77 -15.93 -37.11
C ALA A 258 -19.17 -15.60 -37.66
N ASN A 259 -19.83 -14.56 -37.14
CA ASN A 259 -21.14 -14.11 -37.62
C ASN A 259 -21.08 -13.61 -39.07
N ASP A 260 -20.01 -12.92 -39.45
CA ASP A 260 -19.77 -12.48 -40.84
C ASP A 260 -19.63 -13.68 -41.78
N VAL A 261 -18.90 -14.73 -41.37
CA VAL A 261 -18.76 -15.98 -42.13
C VAL A 261 -20.12 -16.67 -42.34
N ALA A 262 -20.93 -16.84 -41.27
CA ALA A 262 -22.27 -17.42 -41.39
C ALA A 262 -23.18 -16.60 -42.31
N THR A 263 -23.12 -15.27 -42.18
CA THR A 263 -23.94 -14.36 -42.98
C THR A 263 -23.56 -14.44 -44.46
N LYS A 264 -22.26 -14.41 -44.79
CA LYS A 264 -21.78 -14.52 -46.17
C LYS A 264 -22.06 -15.89 -46.78
N PHE A 265 -21.92 -16.97 -46.00
CA PHE A 265 -22.36 -18.30 -46.43
C PHE A 265 -23.85 -18.32 -46.78
N MET A 266 -24.70 -17.72 -45.94
CA MET A 266 -26.14 -17.67 -46.19
C MET A 266 -26.53 -16.75 -47.35
N GLN A 267 -25.79 -15.65 -47.57
CA GLN A 267 -25.96 -14.82 -48.77
C GLN A 267 -25.64 -15.62 -50.04
N ALA A 268 -24.57 -16.42 -50.04
CA ALA A 268 -24.24 -17.32 -51.13
C ALA A 268 -25.31 -18.42 -51.31
N TYR A 269 -25.83 -18.98 -50.22
CA TYR A 269 -26.96 -19.93 -50.25
C TYR A 269 -28.18 -19.30 -50.93
N MET A 270 -28.58 -18.09 -50.52
CA MET A 270 -29.73 -17.37 -51.09
C MET A 270 -29.54 -17.06 -52.58
N GLY A 271 -28.32 -16.75 -53.00
CA GLY A 271 -27.95 -16.54 -54.39
C GLY A 271 -27.76 -17.82 -55.21
N LYS A 272 -27.92 -19.01 -54.59
CA LYS A 272 -27.58 -20.32 -55.17
C LYS A 272 -26.13 -20.38 -55.68
N ASP A 273 -25.22 -19.61 -55.08
CA ASP A 273 -23.80 -19.53 -55.43
C ASP A 273 -23.02 -20.62 -54.69
N VAL A 274 -22.96 -21.81 -55.31
CA VAL A 274 -22.25 -22.98 -54.79
C VAL A 274 -20.76 -22.71 -54.56
N ALA A 275 -20.12 -21.94 -55.44
CA ALA A 275 -18.70 -21.63 -55.31
C ALA A 275 -18.47 -20.68 -54.14
N GLY A 276 -19.31 -19.65 -53.99
CA GLY A 276 -19.29 -18.73 -52.86
C GLY A 276 -19.53 -19.42 -51.52
N MET A 277 -20.41 -20.41 -51.46
CA MET A 277 -20.66 -21.19 -50.23
C MET A 277 -19.42 -21.98 -49.80
N ARG A 278 -18.71 -22.63 -50.73
CA ARG A 278 -17.52 -23.45 -50.42
C ARG A 278 -16.40 -22.65 -49.77
N LEU A 279 -16.27 -21.35 -50.08
CA LEU A 279 -15.26 -20.47 -49.49
C LEU A 279 -15.35 -20.35 -47.96
N TYR A 280 -16.52 -20.64 -47.39
CA TYR A 280 -16.79 -20.49 -45.95
C TYR A 280 -16.88 -21.84 -45.22
N LEU A 281 -16.59 -22.95 -45.90
CA LEU A 281 -16.59 -24.30 -45.31
C LEU A 281 -15.19 -24.72 -44.86
N THR A 282 -15.10 -25.55 -43.82
CA THR A 282 -13.86 -26.29 -43.53
C THR A 282 -13.56 -27.28 -44.65
N LYS A 283 -12.30 -27.74 -44.77
CA LYS A 283 -11.95 -28.78 -45.76
C LYS A 283 -12.76 -30.07 -45.58
N ALA A 284 -13.09 -30.41 -44.33
CA ALA A 284 -13.93 -31.57 -44.02
C ALA A 284 -15.37 -31.34 -44.50
N ALA A 285 -15.97 -30.20 -44.15
CA ALA A 285 -17.32 -29.84 -44.57
C ALA A 285 -17.44 -29.69 -46.10
N GLU A 286 -16.41 -29.17 -46.77
CA GLU A 286 -16.37 -29.05 -48.23
C GLU A 286 -16.37 -30.43 -48.91
N ALA A 287 -15.66 -31.42 -48.36
CA ALA A 287 -15.64 -32.78 -48.90
C ALA A 287 -17.01 -33.47 -48.84
N GLU A 288 -17.85 -33.11 -47.87
CA GLU A 288 -19.20 -33.64 -47.69
C GLU A 288 -20.29 -32.75 -48.32
N PHE A 289 -19.91 -31.61 -48.91
CA PHE A 289 -20.85 -30.63 -49.40
C PHE A 289 -21.58 -31.11 -50.67
N GLN A 290 -22.89 -31.32 -50.55
CA GLN A 290 -23.76 -31.77 -51.64
C GLN A 290 -24.61 -30.61 -52.19
N PRO A 291 -24.21 -29.99 -53.32
CA PRO A 291 -24.89 -28.79 -53.84
C PRO A 291 -26.27 -29.05 -54.47
N GLY A 292 -26.57 -30.31 -54.84
CA GLY A 292 -27.82 -30.67 -55.54
C GLY A 292 -29.08 -30.25 -54.76
N ALA A 293 -29.12 -30.50 -53.45
CA ALA A 293 -30.25 -30.14 -52.60
C ALA A 293 -30.52 -28.63 -52.52
N ILE A 294 -29.49 -27.80 -52.73
CA ILE A 294 -29.61 -26.32 -52.66
C ILE A 294 -30.16 -25.78 -53.99
N GLN A 295 -29.76 -26.39 -55.11
CA GLN A 295 -30.25 -26.01 -56.43
C GLN A 295 -31.74 -26.36 -56.60
N GLU A 296 -32.14 -27.52 -56.06
CA GLU A 296 -33.52 -28.04 -56.06
C GLU A 296 -34.45 -27.33 -55.07
N GLU A 297 -33.95 -26.52 -54.14
CA GLU A 297 -34.79 -25.73 -53.24
C GLU A 297 -35.63 -24.72 -54.05
N THR A 298 -36.95 -24.91 -53.99
CA THR A 298 -37.94 -24.09 -54.69
C THR A 298 -38.50 -22.96 -53.81
N SER A 299 -38.25 -23.02 -52.50
CA SER A 299 -38.73 -21.99 -51.56
C SER A 299 -37.90 -20.72 -51.67
N GLU A 300 -38.55 -19.56 -51.70
CA GLU A 300 -37.86 -18.27 -51.71
C GLU A 300 -37.46 -17.88 -50.29
N ILE A 301 -36.18 -17.61 -50.04
CA ILE A 301 -35.70 -17.14 -48.75
C ILE A 301 -35.97 -15.65 -48.62
N LYS A 302 -36.85 -15.26 -47.70
CA LYS A 302 -37.22 -13.85 -47.46
C LYS A 302 -36.28 -13.16 -46.49
N SER A 303 -35.80 -13.86 -45.47
CA SER A 303 -34.86 -13.27 -44.51
C SER A 303 -34.00 -14.32 -43.80
N TYR A 304 -32.85 -13.86 -43.33
CA TYR A 304 -31.94 -14.59 -42.46
C TYR A 304 -31.53 -13.68 -41.30
N LYS A 305 -31.53 -14.22 -40.08
CA LYS A 305 -31.02 -13.52 -38.90
C LYS A 305 -30.31 -14.48 -37.96
N ILE A 306 -29.16 -14.04 -37.45
CA ILE A 306 -28.50 -14.70 -36.32
C ILE A 306 -29.25 -14.33 -35.05
N THR A 307 -29.59 -15.33 -34.26
CA THR A 307 -30.32 -15.17 -33.00
C THR A 307 -29.42 -15.29 -31.77
N ASN A 308 -28.35 -16.08 -31.85
CA ASN A 308 -27.39 -16.23 -30.77
C ASN A 308 -26.04 -16.72 -31.30
N THR A 309 -24.96 -16.31 -30.65
CA THR A 309 -23.59 -16.74 -30.96
C THR A 309 -22.88 -17.12 -29.67
N ARG A 310 -22.42 -18.36 -29.58
CA ARG A 310 -21.79 -18.93 -28.38
C ARG A 310 -20.38 -19.40 -28.70
N LYS A 311 -19.38 -18.84 -28.03
CA LYS A 311 -18.01 -19.36 -28.05
C LYS A 311 -17.92 -20.52 -27.05
N LEU A 312 -17.65 -21.72 -27.55
CA LEU A 312 -17.53 -22.92 -26.73
C LEU A 312 -16.08 -23.20 -26.31
N SER A 313 -15.12 -22.74 -27.11
CA SER A 313 -13.68 -22.80 -26.85
C SER A 313 -12.95 -21.86 -27.81
N ASP A 314 -11.64 -21.71 -27.65
CA ASP A 314 -10.80 -20.90 -28.56
C ASP A 314 -10.80 -21.39 -30.01
N THR A 315 -11.25 -22.62 -30.26
CA THR A 315 -11.30 -23.22 -31.59
C THR A 315 -12.71 -23.54 -32.08
N LYS A 316 -13.75 -23.27 -31.28
CA LYS A 316 -15.14 -23.64 -31.62
C LYS A 316 -16.16 -22.58 -31.22
N ILE A 317 -16.98 -22.17 -32.19
CA ILE A 317 -18.14 -21.29 -32.01
C ILE A 317 -19.41 -22.00 -32.55
N GLU A 318 -20.55 -21.78 -31.89
CA GLU A 318 -21.86 -22.18 -32.37
C GLU A 318 -22.74 -20.95 -32.62
N ILE A 319 -23.43 -20.92 -33.76
CA ILE A 319 -24.32 -19.83 -34.16
C ILE A 319 -25.71 -20.40 -34.39
N ASP A 320 -26.68 -19.91 -33.62
CA ASP A 320 -28.09 -20.19 -33.80
C ASP A 320 -28.70 -19.10 -34.68
N ALA A 321 -29.38 -19.48 -35.75
CA ALA A 321 -29.98 -18.57 -36.70
C ALA A 321 -31.40 -18.98 -37.08
N GLN A 322 -32.14 -18.04 -37.66
CA GLN A 322 -33.46 -18.26 -38.22
C GLN A 322 -33.47 -17.82 -39.68
N MET A 323 -34.12 -18.62 -40.51
CA MET A 323 -34.33 -18.35 -41.92
C MET A 323 -35.82 -18.43 -42.23
N ALA A 324 -36.40 -17.31 -42.68
CA ALA A 324 -37.78 -17.28 -43.13
C ALA A 324 -37.82 -17.56 -44.64
N LYS A 325 -38.70 -18.48 -45.03
CA LYS A 325 -38.92 -18.91 -46.41
C LYS A 325 -40.39 -18.78 -46.78
N GLU A 326 -40.66 -18.62 -48.06
CA GLU A 326 -41.99 -18.76 -48.65
C GLU A 326 -41.97 -19.94 -49.62
N THR A 327 -42.87 -20.90 -49.40
CA THR A 327 -43.03 -22.06 -50.29
C THR A 327 -43.68 -21.63 -51.61
N PRO A 328 -43.58 -22.45 -52.69
CA PRO A 328 -44.25 -22.15 -53.96
C PRO A 328 -45.77 -21.92 -53.84
N ASP A 329 -46.40 -22.49 -52.81
CA ASP A 329 -47.82 -22.35 -52.50
C ASP A 329 -48.15 -21.07 -51.70
N GLY A 330 -47.17 -20.21 -51.44
CA GLY A 330 -47.32 -18.95 -50.70
C GLY A 330 -47.32 -19.09 -49.17
N VAL A 331 -47.00 -20.27 -48.64
CA VAL A 331 -46.95 -20.51 -47.18
C VAL A 331 -45.62 -20.03 -46.62
N ALA A 332 -45.67 -19.15 -45.62
CA ALA A 332 -44.50 -18.69 -44.87
C ALA A 332 -44.06 -19.74 -43.83
N VAL A 333 -42.78 -20.12 -43.88
CA VAL A 333 -42.14 -21.10 -43.00
C VAL A 333 -40.90 -20.46 -42.36
N THR A 334 -40.64 -20.74 -41.09
CA THR A 334 -39.41 -20.33 -40.40
C THR A 334 -38.60 -21.54 -39.99
N ASP A 335 -37.42 -21.69 -40.59
CA ASP A 335 -36.44 -22.72 -40.24
C ASP A 335 -35.50 -22.18 -39.17
N LYS A 336 -35.21 -22.99 -38.14
CA LYS A 336 -34.06 -22.76 -37.25
C LYS A 336 -32.84 -23.44 -37.84
N ARG A 337 -31.69 -22.79 -37.74
CA ARG A 337 -30.39 -23.28 -38.25
C ARG A 337 -29.35 -23.19 -37.15
N LEU A 338 -28.51 -24.21 -37.06
CA LEU A 338 -27.31 -24.22 -36.23
C LEU A 338 -26.10 -24.32 -37.14
N PHE A 339 -25.15 -23.40 -36.98
CA PHE A 339 -23.83 -23.47 -37.57
C PHE A 339 -22.82 -23.81 -36.48
N VAL A 340 -21.95 -24.77 -36.77
CA VAL A 340 -20.76 -25.06 -35.97
C VAL A 340 -19.56 -24.53 -36.75
N MET A 341 -18.81 -23.63 -36.13
CA MET A 341 -17.64 -22.96 -36.68
C MET A 341 -16.37 -23.50 -36.01
N LEU A 342 -15.34 -23.76 -36.80
CA LEU A 342 -14.01 -24.13 -36.30
C LEU A 342 -12.95 -23.12 -36.72
N LYS A 343 -12.09 -22.74 -35.77
CA LYS A 343 -10.95 -21.87 -36.04
C LYS A 343 -9.86 -22.67 -36.74
N GLN A 344 -9.45 -22.19 -37.89
CA GLN A 344 -8.38 -22.78 -38.69
C GLN A 344 -7.00 -22.35 -38.17
N SER A 345 -5.95 -23.05 -38.59
CA SER A 345 -4.57 -22.74 -38.22
C SER A 345 -4.10 -21.35 -38.66
N ASP A 346 -4.73 -20.77 -39.69
CA ASP A 346 -4.48 -19.39 -40.14
C ASP A 346 -5.31 -18.35 -39.38
N GLY A 347 -6.02 -18.77 -38.32
CA GLY A 347 -6.82 -17.93 -37.45
C GLY A 347 -8.23 -17.63 -37.94
N LYS A 348 -8.62 -18.07 -39.14
CA LYS A 348 -9.96 -17.82 -39.70
C LYS A 348 -11.01 -18.78 -39.14
N TRP A 349 -12.23 -18.29 -38.99
CA TRP A 349 -13.39 -19.12 -38.69
C TRP A 349 -14.01 -19.66 -39.98
N LEU A 350 -14.28 -20.96 -40.03
CA LEU A 350 -14.99 -21.61 -41.14
C LEU A 350 -16.07 -22.55 -40.60
N ILE A 351 -17.13 -22.75 -41.39
CA ILE A 351 -18.27 -23.61 -41.06
C ILE A 351 -17.85 -25.07 -41.22
N ASP A 352 -17.91 -25.81 -40.13
CA ASP A 352 -17.67 -27.24 -40.11
C ASP A 352 -18.97 -28.05 -40.27
N SER A 353 -20.09 -27.53 -39.78
CA SER A 353 -21.40 -28.07 -40.10
C SER A 353 -22.49 -27.01 -40.03
N TYR A 354 -23.54 -27.22 -40.81
CA TYR A 354 -24.75 -26.41 -40.78
C TYR A 354 -25.97 -27.33 -40.93
N ARG A 355 -26.97 -27.19 -40.06
CA ARG A 355 -28.16 -28.07 -40.07
C ARG A 355 -29.42 -27.35 -39.60
N SER A 356 -30.57 -27.83 -40.05
CA SER A 356 -31.85 -27.46 -39.45
C SER A 356 -31.99 -28.11 -38.07
N VAL A 357 -32.66 -27.42 -37.13
CA VAL A 357 -32.85 -27.88 -35.73
C VAL A 357 -34.30 -27.81 -35.32
#